data_AF-A0A7D5KVS8-F1
#
_entry.id   AF-A0A7D5KVS8-F1
#
_cell.length_a   1.000
_cell.length_b   1.000
_cell.length_c   1.000
_cell.angle_alpha   90.00
_cell.angle_beta   90.00
_cell.angle_gamma   90.00
#
_symmetry.space_group_name_H-M   'P 1'
#
loop_
_entity.id
_entity.type
_entity.pdbx_description
1 polymer ?
#
loop_
_entity_poly.entity_id
_entity_poly.type
_entity_poly.pdbx_seq_one_letter_code
_entity_poly.pdbx_strand_id
1 'polypeptide(L)'
;MKRAVIGLNLCPFAKSVYVKEQVRYAVSSARTVDEVLDDLTRELDILVAADPLQVETTLLILPQALQNFADFADFLDLVEVTLKVQGLTGTLQVASFHPQYQFADAEENDISNYTNRAPYPILHLLREASLARAIRHHPDPSRIYQENMATLNALGLEGWHALGVDAPGKPPGDGGKQHR
;
A
#
# COMPACT_ATOMS: atom_id res chain seq x y z
N MET A 1 5.66 -2.25 -12.26
CA MET A 1 4.42 -2.08 -11.45
C MET A 1 3.37 -3.17 -11.65
N LYS A 2 2.90 -3.47 -12.88
CA LYS A 2 1.81 -4.46 -13.12
C LYS A 2 2.07 -5.90 -12.62
N ARG A 3 3.32 -6.35 -12.42
CA ARG A 3 3.60 -7.78 -12.14
C ARG A 3 3.62 -8.19 -10.67
N ALA A 4 4.04 -7.36 -9.71
CA ALA A 4 4.11 -7.82 -8.31
C ALA A 4 2.77 -7.81 -7.57
N VAL A 5 2.00 -6.73 -7.67
CA VAL A 5 0.73 -6.59 -6.93
C VAL A 5 -0.37 -7.50 -7.52
N ILE A 6 -0.30 -7.80 -8.83
CA ILE A 6 -1.31 -8.60 -9.55
C ILE A 6 -0.86 -10.06 -9.72
N GLY A 7 0.44 -10.32 -9.83
CA GLY A 7 0.99 -11.66 -10.05
C GLY A 7 1.09 -12.53 -8.79
N LEU A 8 1.20 -11.92 -7.61
CA LEU A 8 1.36 -12.65 -6.34
C LEU A 8 0.09 -12.70 -5.47
N ASN A 9 -1.00 -12.05 -5.89
CA ASN A 9 -2.30 -12.11 -5.20
C ASN A 9 -2.27 -11.62 -3.72
N LEU A 10 -1.29 -10.77 -3.35
CA LEU A 10 -1.00 -10.36 -1.97
C LEU A 10 -2.07 -9.45 -1.34
N CYS A 11 -3.05 -9.00 -2.12
CA CYS A 11 -4.30 -8.47 -1.60
C CYS A 11 -5.44 -9.11 -2.38
N PRO A 12 -6.22 -10.04 -1.80
CA PRO A 12 -7.33 -10.70 -2.50
C PRO A 12 -8.42 -9.70 -2.91
N PHE A 13 -8.44 -8.52 -2.28
CA PHE A 13 -9.38 -7.44 -2.53
C PHE A 13 -8.95 -6.53 -3.68
N ALA A 14 -7.65 -6.46 -3.99
CA ALA A 14 -7.15 -5.68 -5.13
C ALA A 14 -7.59 -6.30 -6.47
N LYS A 15 -7.75 -7.62 -6.53
CA LYS A 15 -8.06 -8.34 -7.78
C LYS A 15 -9.43 -7.99 -8.34
N SER A 16 -10.47 -7.88 -7.51
CA SER A 16 -11.84 -7.62 -7.98
C SER A 16 -12.06 -6.17 -8.41
N VAL A 17 -11.41 -5.21 -7.74
CA VAL A 17 -11.47 -3.78 -8.08
C VAL A 17 -10.63 -3.48 -9.32
N TYR A 18 -9.45 -4.12 -9.43
CA TYR A 18 -8.57 -3.99 -10.59
C TYR A 18 -9.20 -4.57 -11.86
N VAL A 19 -9.85 -5.74 -11.77
CA VAL A 19 -10.54 -6.37 -12.91
C VAL A 19 -11.75 -5.54 -13.39
N LYS A 20 -12.31 -4.69 -12.52
CA LYS A 20 -13.41 -3.78 -12.86
C LYS A 20 -12.97 -2.38 -13.28
N GLU A 21 -11.66 -2.10 -13.35
CA GLU A 21 -11.08 -0.78 -13.67
C GLU A 21 -11.52 0.37 -12.74
N GLN A 22 -12.01 0.07 -11.53
CA GLN A 22 -12.55 1.06 -10.59
C GLN A 22 -11.47 1.67 -9.67
N VAL A 23 -10.21 1.65 -10.12
CA VAL A 23 -9.07 2.21 -9.38
C VAL A 23 -8.67 3.52 -10.02
N ARG A 24 -8.79 4.61 -9.26
CA ARG A 24 -8.22 5.90 -9.63
C ARG A 24 -6.76 5.96 -9.22
N TYR A 25 -5.89 6.37 -10.13
CA TYR A 25 -4.48 6.61 -9.86
C TYR A 25 -4.21 8.11 -9.83
N ALA A 26 -3.75 8.61 -8.69
CA ALA A 26 -3.35 10.00 -8.51
C ALA A 26 -1.84 10.05 -8.27
N VAL A 27 -1.08 10.57 -9.24
CA VAL A 27 0.37 10.77 -9.08
C VAL A 27 0.59 12.19 -8.59
N SER A 28 1.09 12.30 -7.36
CA SER A 28 1.38 13.58 -6.72
C SER A 28 2.68 14.17 -7.24
N SER A 29 2.71 15.51 -7.38
CA SER A 29 3.92 16.28 -7.58
C SER A 29 4.46 16.91 -6.29
N ALA A 30 3.82 16.63 -5.15
CA ALA A 30 4.18 17.17 -3.85
C ALA A 30 5.62 16.82 -3.47
N ARG A 31 6.27 17.76 -2.78
CA ARG A 31 7.63 17.66 -2.26
C ARG A 31 7.71 17.92 -0.77
N THR A 32 6.65 18.46 -0.18
CA THR A 32 6.55 18.76 1.25
C THR A 32 5.39 18.00 1.88
N VAL A 33 5.41 17.86 3.20
CA VAL A 33 4.33 17.22 3.96
C VAL A 33 2.99 17.95 3.78
N ASP A 34 3.01 19.28 3.81
CA ASP A 34 1.79 20.10 3.64
C ASP A 34 1.18 19.89 2.25
N GLU A 35 2.00 19.85 1.19
CA GLU A 35 1.52 19.57 -0.17
C GLU A 35 0.95 18.14 -0.30
N VAL A 36 1.52 17.16 0.41
CA VAL A 36 0.96 15.80 0.45
C VAL A 36 -0.38 15.78 1.19
N LEU A 37 -0.54 16.58 2.25
CA LEU A 37 -1.79 16.68 3.00
C LEU A 37 -2.91 17.33 2.17
N ASP A 38 -2.57 18.36 1.39
CA ASP A 38 -3.50 18.98 0.43
C ASP A 38 -3.95 17.97 -0.63
N ASP A 39 -3.00 17.21 -1.18
CA ASP A 39 -3.27 16.15 -2.16
C ASP A 39 -4.15 15.03 -1.57
N LEU A 40 -3.85 14.60 -0.34
CA LEU A 40 -4.65 13.61 0.38
C LEU A 40 -6.09 14.08 0.58
N THR A 41 -6.26 15.31 1.08
CA THR A 41 -7.58 15.91 1.33
C THR A 41 -8.41 15.95 0.05
N ARG A 42 -7.80 16.43 -1.04
CA ARG A 42 -8.44 16.49 -2.35
C ARG A 42 -8.87 15.11 -2.87
N GLU A 43 -8.02 14.10 -2.73
CA GLU A 43 -8.34 12.75 -3.20
C GLU A 43 -9.36 12.03 -2.30
N LEU A 44 -9.42 12.34 -1.00
CA LEU A 44 -10.49 11.92 -0.10
C LEU A 44 -11.84 12.51 -0.56
N ASP A 45 -11.91 13.82 -0.78
CA ASP A 45 -13.12 14.50 -1.27
C ASP A 45 -13.60 13.93 -2.61
N ILE A 46 -12.67 13.70 -3.55
CA ILE A 46 -12.98 13.09 -4.84
C ILE A 46 -13.56 11.69 -4.65
N LEU A 47 -12.96 10.85 -3.80
CA LEU A 47 -13.46 9.49 -3.58
C LEU A 47 -14.84 9.50 -2.92
N VAL A 48 -15.08 10.41 -1.97
CA VAL A 48 -16.40 10.57 -1.33
C VAL A 48 -17.46 10.98 -2.35
N ALA A 49 -17.15 11.94 -3.22
CA ALA A 49 -18.09 12.46 -4.21
C ALA A 49 -18.32 11.53 -5.41
N ALA A 50 -17.38 10.65 -5.72
CA ALA A 50 -17.48 9.75 -6.86
C ALA A 50 -18.51 8.63 -6.64
N ASP A 51 -19.20 8.27 -7.73
CA ASP A 51 -20.02 7.05 -7.77
C ASP A 51 -19.11 5.82 -7.54
N PRO A 52 -19.39 4.96 -6.53
CA PRO A 52 -18.64 3.73 -6.28
C PRO A 52 -18.57 2.78 -7.49
N LEU A 53 -19.53 2.86 -8.41
CA LEU A 53 -19.51 2.08 -9.65
C LEU A 53 -18.46 2.60 -10.66
N GLN A 54 -18.01 3.84 -10.52
CA GLN A 54 -16.99 4.46 -11.36
C GLN A 54 -15.62 4.48 -10.66
N VAL A 55 -15.58 4.90 -9.39
CA VAL A 55 -14.36 4.96 -8.58
C VAL A 55 -14.62 4.33 -7.22
N GLU A 56 -14.05 3.15 -7.04
CA GLU A 56 -14.18 2.37 -5.80
C GLU A 56 -13.03 2.67 -4.83
N THR A 57 -11.83 2.92 -5.37
CA THR A 57 -10.62 3.19 -4.56
C THR A 57 -9.70 4.18 -5.28
N THR A 58 -8.87 4.89 -4.51
CA THR A 58 -7.82 5.77 -5.05
C THR A 58 -6.45 5.35 -4.56
N LEU A 59 -5.47 5.26 -5.46
CA LEU A 59 -4.05 5.14 -5.14
C LEU A 59 -3.38 6.50 -5.31
N LEU A 60 -3.07 7.16 -4.19
CA LEU A 60 -2.24 8.36 -4.15
C LEU A 60 -0.78 7.95 -4.08
N ILE A 61 -0.04 8.19 -5.17
CA ILE A 61 1.36 7.81 -5.34
C ILE A 61 2.22 9.06 -5.12
N LEU A 62 3.27 8.95 -4.30
CA LEU A 62 4.12 10.06 -3.88
C LEU A 62 5.58 9.86 -4.34
N PRO A 63 5.94 10.11 -5.62
CA PRO A 63 7.30 9.85 -6.11
C PRO A 63 8.36 10.83 -5.59
N GLN A 64 7.95 12.00 -5.08
CA GLN A 64 8.85 13.12 -4.73
C GLN A 64 8.79 13.52 -3.25
N ALA A 65 7.97 12.87 -2.44
CA ALA A 65 7.80 13.15 -1.02
C ALA A 65 7.80 11.86 -0.20
N LEU A 66 8.07 11.97 1.10
CA LEU A 66 8.00 10.87 2.09
C LEU A 66 8.79 9.61 1.69
N GLN A 67 9.96 9.77 1.08
CA GLN A 67 10.82 8.63 0.69
C GLN A 67 11.54 7.97 1.89
N ASN A 68 11.66 8.70 2.99
CA ASN A 68 12.16 8.18 4.26
C ASN A 68 10.99 7.54 5.02
N PHE A 69 11.15 6.27 5.43
CA PHE A 69 10.08 5.54 6.10
C PHE A 69 9.68 6.14 7.46
N ALA A 70 10.61 6.71 8.22
CA ALA A 70 10.28 7.35 9.50
C ALA A 70 9.35 8.55 9.30
N ASP A 71 9.71 9.43 8.35
CA ASP A 71 8.87 10.59 7.99
C ASP A 71 7.50 10.14 7.46
N PHE A 72 7.46 9.05 6.67
CA PHE A 72 6.22 8.47 6.17
C PHE A 72 5.37 7.88 7.29
N ALA A 73 5.97 7.19 8.26
CA ALA A 73 5.28 6.60 9.39
C ALA A 73 4.66 7.69 10.29
N ASP A 74 5.43 8.76 10.59
CA ASP A 74 4.92 9.92 11.33
C ASP A 74 3.77 10.61 10.57
N PHE A 75 3.84 10.65 9.23
CA PHE A 75 2.75 11.18 8.40
C PHE A 75 1.44 10.37 8.52
N LEU A 76 1.49 9.06 8.81
CA LEU A 76 0.28 8.25 8.94
C LEU A 76 -0.59 8.69 10.13
N ASP A 77 0.01 9.25 11.19
CA ASP A 77 -0.76 9.83 12.29
C ASP A 77 -1.58 11.04 11.81
N LEU A 78 -1.04 11.85 10.90
CA LEU A 78 -1.76 12.97 10.28
C LEU A 78 -2.90 12.47 9.37
N VAL A 79 -2.73 11.34 8.69
CA VAL A 79 -3.79 10.71 7.89
C VAL A 79 -4.98 10.35 8.79
N GLU A 80 -4.73 9.70 9.92
CA GLU A 80 -5.78 9.32 10.88
C GLU A 80 -6.51 10.54 11.46
N VAL A 81 -5.76 11.59 11.82
CA VAL A 81 -6.34 12.87 12.27
C VAL A 81 -7.22 13.49 11.17
N THR A 82 -6.76 13.47 9.93
CA THR A 82 -7.49 14.03 8.78
C THR A 82 -8.81 13.32 8.53
N LEU A 83 -8.81 11.98 8.53
CA LEU A 83 -10.03 11.18 8.41
C LEU A 83 -11.02 11.51 9.52
N LYS A 84 -10.55 11.66 10.74
CA LYS A 84 -11.40 12.01 11.88
C LYS A 84 -12.00 13.41 11.76
N VAL A 85 -11.18 14.41 11.41
CA VAL A 85 -11.62 15.81 11.28
C VAL A 85 -12.65 15.98 10.15
N GLN A 86 -12.49 15.26 9.04
CA GLN A 86 -13.44 15.27 7.92
C GLN A 86 -14.67 14.38 8.15
N GLY A 87 -14.75 13.66 9.27
CA GLY A 87 -15.86 12.75 9.56
C GLY A 87 -15.89 11.50 8.68
N LEU A 88 -14.74 11.09 8.16
CA LEU A 88 -14.57 9.96 7.24
C LEU A 88 -14.20 8.66 7.95
N THR A 89 -13.90 8.69 9.25
CA THR A 89 -13.74 7.48 10.08
C THR A 89 -14.98 6.60 9.98
N GLY A 90 -14.82 5.30 9.71
CA GLY A 90 -15.93 4.36 9.51
C GLY A 90 -16.50 4.38 8.07
N THR A 91 -16.03 5.31 7.23
CA THR A 91 -16.47 5.45 5.83
C THR A 91 -15.33 5.12 4.88
N LEU A 92 -14.16 5.74 5.09
CA LEU A 92 -12.95 5.50 4.33
C LEU A 92 -11.81 5.06 5.26
N GLN A 93 -10.99 4.15 4.74
CA GLN A 93 -9.76 3.69 5.36
C GLN A 93 -8.58 3.98 4.42
N VAL A 94 -7.41 4.28 4.97
CA VAL A 94 -6.18 4.41 4.20
C VAL A 94 -5.24 3.25 4.53
N ALA A 95 -4.93 2.44 3.52
CA ALA A 95 -3.84 1.47 3.60
C ALA A 95 -2.55 2.10 3.07
N SER A 96 -1.42 1.79 3.70
CA SER A 96 -0.14 2.43 3.41
C SER A 96 0.88 1.43 2.85
N PHE A 97 1.66 1.89 1.88
CA PHE A 97 2.73 1.12 1.24
C PHE A 97 3.98 1.99 1.08
N HIS A 98 5.15 1.41 1.26
CA HIS A 98 6.41 2.15 1.21
C HIS A 98 7.57 1.27 0.71
N PRO A 99 8.58 1.77 -0.03
CA PRO A 99 9.72 0.96 -0.48
C PRO A 99 10.48 0.28 0.66
N GLN A 100 10.52 0.96 1.80
CA GLN A 100 11.19 0.51 3.02
C GLN A 100 10.18 0.18 4.13
N TYR A 101 8.96 -0.25 3.78
CA TYR A 101 7.96 -0.60 4.79
C TYR A 101 8.53 -1.62 5.78
N GLN A 102 8.31 -1.36 7.07
CA GLN A 102 8.66 -2.23 8.18
C GLN A 102 7.54 -2.20 9.21
N PHE A 103 6.98 -3.36 9.55
CA PHE A 103 6.03 -3.48 10.67
C PHE A 103 6.77 -3.30 12.01
N ALA A 104 6.08 -2.72 13.01
CA ALA A 104 6.69 -2.40 14.30
C ALA A 104 7.21 -3.63 15.06
N ASP A 105 6.64 -4.80 14.80
CA ASP A 105 6.98 -6.10 15.38
C ASP A 105 7.84 -6.98 14.46
N ALA A 106 8.29 -6.47 13.32
CA ALA A 106 9.07 -7.20 12.33
C ALA A 106 10.49 -6.66 12.16
N GLU A 107 11.44 -7.56 11.96
CA GLU A 107 12.83 -7.23 11.58
C GLU A 107 12.87 -6.65 10.15
N GLU A 108 13.88 -5.83 9.84
CA GLU A 108 13.97 -5.12 8.55
C GLU A 108 13.90 -6.06 7.33
N ASN A 109 14.51 -7.24 7.43
CA ASN A 109 14.56 -8.25 6.37
C ASN A 109 13.45 -9.30 6.46
N ASP A 110 12.51 -9.16 7.40
CA ASP A 110 11.36 -10.05 7.49
C ASP A 110 10.52 -9.95 6.22
N ILE A 111 10.16 -11.11 5.68
CA ILE A 111 9.40 -11.21 4.43
C ILE A 111 7.97 -10.67 4.57
N SER A 112 7.42 -10.60 5.79
CA SER A 112 6.12 -9.98 6.08
C SER A 112 6.07 -8.52 5.64
N ASN A 113 7.16 -7.79 5.79
CA ASN A 113 7.26 -6.40 5.34
C ASN A 113 6.96 -6.24 3.84
N TYR A 114 7.23 -7.27 3.04
CA TYR A 114 7.02 -7.25 1.60
C TYR A 114 5.53 -7.31 1.19
N THR A 115 4.60 -7.60 2.11
CA THR A 115 3.16 -7.42 1.84
C THR A 115 2.81 -5.95 1.60
N ASN A 116 3.56 -5.03 2.21
CA ASN A 116 3.32 -3.59 2.17
C ASN A 116 4.46 -2.81 1.48
N ARG A 117 5.44 -3.51 0.88
CA ARG A 117 6.47 -2.86 0.06
C ARG A 117 5.95 -2.50 -1.33
N ALA A 118 6.27 -1.28 -1.76
CA ALA A 118 5.92 -0.77 -3.08
C ALA A 118 7.06 0.06 -3.67
N PRO A 119 7.10 0.31 -5.01
CA PRO A 119 8.19 1.07 -5.63
C PRO A 119 8.28 2.54 -5.19
N TYR A 120 7.19 3.10 -4.64
CA TYR A 120 7.08 4.44 -4.09
C TYR A 120 6.23 4.42 -2.83
N PRO A 121 6.30 5.47 -1.98
CA PRO A 121 5.29 5.71 -0.95
C PRO A 121 3.92 5.87 -1.61
N ILE A 122 2.93 5.14 -1.10
CA ILE A 122 1.57 5.10 -1.63
C ILE A 122 0.58 5.08 -0.46
N LEU A 123 -0.46 5.90 -0.58
CA LEU A 123 -1.65 5.86 0.26
C LEU A 123 -2.80 5.31 -0.60
N HIS A 124 -3.38 4.19 -0.17
CA HIS A 124 -4.51 3.55 -0.82
C HIS A 124 -5.78 3.85 -0.05
N LEU A 125 -6.60 4.74 -0.61
CA LEU A 125 -7.88 5.17 -0.07
C LEU A 125 -8.94 4.15 -0.47
N LEU A 126 -9.60 3.57 0.53
CA LEU A 126 -10.52 2.45 0.41
C LEU A 126 -11.85 2.79 1.06
N ARG A 127 -12.97 2.34 0.48
CA ARG A 127 -14.29 2.41 1.13
C ARG A 127 -14.43 1.26 2.13
N GLU A 128 -14.70 1.58 3.40
CA GLU A 128 -14.85 0.57 4.46
C GLU A 128 -16.02 -0.38 4.18
N ALA A 129 -17.14 0.14 3.63
CA ALA A 129 -18.28 -0.68 3.24
C ALA A 129 -17.90 -1.78 2.22
N SER A 130 -16.94 -1.46 1.35
CA SER A 130 -16.44 -2.38 0.33
C SER A 130 -15.46 -3.39 0.88
N LEU A 131 -14.58 -2.97 1.79
CA LEU A 131 -13.72 -3.88 2.53
C LEU A 131 -14.56 -4.87 3.37
N ALA A 132 -15.53 -4.37 4.13
CA ALA A 132 -16.42 -5.19 4.95
C ALA A 132 -17.22 -6.19 4.11
N ARG A 133 -17.71 -5.78 2.93
CA ARG A 133 -18.37 -6.68 1.98
C ARG A 133 -17.41 -7.75 1.48
N ALA A 134 -16.19 -7.38 1.12
CA ALA A 134 -15.20 -8.32 0.63
C ALA A 134 -14.79 -9.34 1.70
N ILE A 135 -14.63 -8.92 2.96
CA ILE A 135 -14.37 -9.78 4.11
C ILE A 135 -15.54 -10.76 4.32
N ARG A 136 -16.79 -10.30 4.32
CA ARG A 136 -17.97 -11.19 4.51
C ARG A 136 -18.10 -12.28 3.45
N HIS A 137 -17.65 -12.01 2.23
CA HIS A 137 -17.73 -12.96 1.12
C HIS A 137 -16.44 -13.76 0.92
N HIS A 138 -15.37 -13.48 1.68
CA HIS A 138 -14.16 -14.30 1.64
C HIS A 138 -14.39 -15.56 2.48
N PRO A 139 -14.17 -16.77 1.94
CA PRO A 139 -14.49 -18.03 2.62
C PRO A 139 -13.67 -18.23 3.91
N ASP A 140 -12.47 -17.64 3.97
CA ASP A 140 -11.70 -17.56 5.20
C ASP A 140 -10.85 -16.26 5.22
N PRO A 141 -11.38 -15.15 5.74
CA PRO A 141 -10.65 -13.88 5.78
C PRO A 141 -9.43 -13.94 6.69
N SER A 142 -9.47 -14.79 7.73
CA SER A 142 -8.41 -14.93 8.72
C SER A 142 -7.14 -15.55 8.12
N ARG A 143 -7.29 -16.34 7.05
CA ARG A 143 -6.19 -16.98 6.34
C ARG A 143 -5.54 -16.12 5.28
N ILE A 144 -6.11 -14.97 4.90
CA ILE A 144 -5.53 -14.08 3.88
C ILE A 144 -4.10 -13.71 4.23
N TYR A 145 -3.87 -13.29 5.48
CA TYR A 145 -2.53 -12.98 5.96
C TYR A 145 -1.60 -14.20 5.90
N GLN A 146 -2.07 -15.37 6.36
CA GLN A 146 -1.28 -16.61 6.36
C GLN A 146 -0.94 -17.10 4.95
N GLU A 147 -1.86 -16.97 3.99
CA GLU A 147 -1.67 -17.37 2.59
C GLU A 147 -0.73 -16.40 1.86
N ASN A 148 -0.85 -15.10 2.12
CA ASN A 148 0.09 -14.10 1.64
C ASN A 148 1.49 -14.37 2.18
N MET A 149 1.61 -14.64 3.48
CA MET A 149 2.87 -15.00 4.12
C MET A 149 3.44 -16.29 3.58
N ALA A 150 2.63 -17.34 3.36
CA ALA A 150 3.09 -18.59 2.77
C ALA A 150 3.59 -18.37 1.33
N THR A 151 2.90 -17.56 0.54
CA THR A 151 3.30 -17.20 -0.83
C THR A 151 4.60 -16.42 -0.84
N LEU A 152 4.75 -15.44 0.03
CA LEU A 152 5.96 -14.64 0.17
C LEU A 152 7.15 -15.44 0.70
N ASN A 153 6.93 -16.30 1.70
CA ASN A 153 7.94 -17.24 2.21
C ASN A 153 8.41 -18.21 1.11
N ALA A 154 7.48 -18.74 0.31
CA ALA A 154 7.80 -19.64 -0.80
C ALA A 154 8.53 -18.92 -1.94
N LEU A 155 8.26 -17.63 -2.15
CA LEU A 155 8.93 -16.80 -3.15
C LEU A 155 10.36 -16.42 -2.72
N GLY A 156 10.53 -16.06 -1.45
CA GLY A 156 11.80 -15.57 -0.90
C GLY A 156 12.26 -14.23 -1.46
N LEU A 157 13.32 -13.68 -0.88
CA LEU A 157 13.90 -12.39 -1.29
C LEU A 157 14.41 -12.40 -2.74
N GLU A 158 15.03 -13.51 -3.15
CA GLU A 158 15.55 -13.68 -4.50
C GLU A 158 14.42 -13.69 -5.55
N GLY A 159 13.33 -14.42 -5.26
CA GLY A 159 12.14 -14.44 -6.11
C GLY A 159 11.43 -13.10 -6.16
N TRP A 160 11.43 -12.34 -5.06
CA TRP A 160 10.90 -10.98 -5.02
C TRP A 160 11.69 -10.01 -5.91
N HIS A 161 13.02 -9.98 -5.76
CA HIS A 161 13.90 -9.11 -6.56
C HIS A 161 13.81 -9.43 -8.06
N ALA A 162 13.66 -10.71 -8.41
CA ALA A 162 13.47 -11.15 -9.80
C ALA A 162 12.18 -10.59 -10.46
N LEU A 163 11.22 -10.07 -9.69
CA LEU A 163 10.01 -9.43 -10.21
C LEU A 163 10.25 -8.00 -10.73
N GLY A 164 11.42 -7.41 -10.45
CA GLY A 164 11.80 -6.08 -10.94
C GLY A 164 10.87 -4.98 -10.43
N VAL A 165 10.43 -5.08 -9.17
CA VAL A 165 9.51 -4.12 -8.54
C VAL A 165 10.15 -3.28 -7.46
N ASP A 166 11.44 -3.41 -7.25
CA ASP A 166 12.20 -2.54 -6.37
C ASP A 166 12.19 -1.11 -6.91
N ALA A 167 12.24 -0.15 -5.98
CA ALA A 167 12.37 1.25 -6.32
C ALA A 167 13.63 1.47 -7.19
N PRO A 168 13.56 2.31 -8.23
CA PRO A 168 14.75 2.68 -8.99
C PRO A 168 15.74 3.40 -8.05
N GLY A 169 16.83 2.74 -7.67
CA GLY A 169 17.91 3.36 -6.90
C GLY A 169 18.45 2.57 -5.70
N LYS A 170 17.92 1.39 -5.34
CA LYS A 170 18.57 0.55 -4.34
C LYS A 170 19.83 -0.08 -4.97
N PRO A 171 21.06 0.22 -4.52
CA PRO A 171 22.20 -0.60 -4.94
C PRO A 171 21.95 -2.03 -4.46
N PRO A 172 22.34 -3.06 -5.24
CA PRO A 172 22.17 -4.44 -4.83
C PRO A 172 22.81 -4.62 -3.45
N GLY A 173 22.02 -5.11 -2.49
CA GLY A 173 22.47 -5.36 -1.13
C GLY A 173 23.70 -6.25 -1.17
N ASP A 174 24.80 -5.75 -0.62
CA ASP A 174 26.07 -6.46 -0.62
C ASP A 174 25.87 -7.78 0.12
N GLY A 175 25.99 -8.89 -0.61
CA GLY A 175 25.97 -10.23 -0.07
C GLY A 175 27.18 -10.38 0.83
N GLY A 176 27.03 -9.99 2.10
CA GLY A 176 28.04 -10.09 3.14
C GLY A 176 28.54 -11.52 3.22
N LYS A 177 29.69 -11.75 2.59
CA LYS A 177 30.43 -13.01 2.64
C LYS A 177 30.70 -13.34 4.10
N GLN A 178 30.13 -14.44 4.57
CA GLN A 178 30.61 -15.14 5.75
C GLN A 178 32.13 -15.38 5.58
N HIS A 179 32.93 -14.71 6.41
CA HIS A 179 34.31 -15.10 6.65
C HIS A 179 34.36 -15.90 7.95
N ARG A 180 35.07 -17.02 7.81
CA ARG A 180 35.36 -18.07 8.78
C ARG A 180 35.94 -17.55 10.10
#